data_AF-A0A9E2KTV7-F1
#
_entry.id   AF-A0A9E2KTV7-F1
#
_cell.length_a   1.000
_cell.length_b   1.000
_cell.length_c   1.000
_cell.angle_alpha   90.00
_cell.angle_beta   90.00
_cell.angle_gamma   90.00
#
_symmetry.space_group_name_H-M   'P 1'
#
loop_
_entity.id
_entity.type
_entity.pdbx_description
1 polymer ?
#
loop_
_entity_poly.entity_id
_entity_poly.type
_entity_poly.pdbx_seq_one_letter_code
_entity_poly.pdbx_strand_id
1 'polypeptide(L)'
;MADDGYKYDENGFREDLKNDSNVLHQPDADRSAWDLKVLDYDETIAVLNGDTKVKPEFSFSDEVLDKIMKEKPELKTDEDLKNVIKDKDQQILLARYNEDQSTNVTISTKSDEDN
;
A
#
# COMPACT_ATOMS: atom_id res chain seq x y z
N MET A 1 -12.06 16.18 22.84
CA MET A 1 -12.78 15.52 21.72
C MET A 1 -14.26 15.62 22.03
N ALA A 2 -15.09 15.99 21.07
CA ALA A 2 -16.55 16.02 21.26
C ALA A 2 -17.07 14.59 21.29
N ASP A 3 -17.87 14.26 22.31
CA ASP A 3 -18.55 12.97 22.43
C ASP A 3 -19.76 13.01 21.49
N ASP A 4 -19.57 12.49 20.29
CA ASP A 4 -20.55 12.50 19.21
C ASP A 4 -21.55 11.34 19.31
N GLY A 5 -21.52 10.58 20.42
CA GLY A 5 -22.49 9.54 20.74
C GLY A 5 -22.38 8.28 19.87
N TYR A 6 -21.38 8.20 18.99
CA TYR A 6 -21.16 7.06 18.12
C TYR A 6 -20.10 6.12 18.72
N LYS A 7 -20.30 4.82 18.49
CA LYS A 7 -19.32 3.80 18.86
C LYS A 7 -18.33 3.64 17.72
N TYR A 8 -17.06 3.74 18.07
CA TYR A 8 -15.96 3.56 17.14
C TYR A 8 -15.20 2.28 17.50
N ASP A 9 -14.75 1.53 16.51
CA ASP A 9 -13.89 0.36 16.70
C ASP A 9 -12.43 0.77 16.99
N GLU A 10 -11.56 -0.22 17.17
CA GLU A 10 -10.13 -0.03 17.47
C GLU A 10 -9.36 0.73 16.37
N ASN A 11 -9.92 0.80 15.16
CA ASN A 11 -9.36 1.51 14.02
C ASN A 11 -9.99 2.91 13.83
N GLY A 12 -10.88 3.32 14.74
CA GLY A 12 -11.57 4.60 14.68
C GLY A 12 -12.72 4.62 13.64
N PHE A 13 -13.24 3.47 13.23
CA PHE A 13 -14.37 3.36 12.32
C PHE A 13 -15.69 3.21 13.08
N ARG A 14 -16.77 3.82 12.58
CA ARG A 14 -18.09 3.77 13.21
C ARG A 14 -18.72 2.39 13.12
N GLU A 15 -18.97 1.76 14.27
CA GLU A 15 -19.51 0.39 14.33
C GLU A 15 -20.86 0.24 13.63
N ASP A 16 -21.71 1.27 13.67
CA ASP A 16 -23.04 1.25 13.07
C ASP A 16 -23.03 1.23 11.54
N LEU A 17 -21.93 1.70 10.92
CA LEU A 17 -21.77 1.79 9.47
C LEU A 17 -20.97 0.63 8.88
N LYS A 18 -20.52 -0.32 9.71
CA LYS A 18 -19.60 -1.40 9.31
C LYS A 18 -20.21 -2.43 8.36
N ASN A 19 -21.53 -2.57 8.39
CA ASN A 19 -22.28 -3.54 7.58
C ASN A 19 -23.31 -2.88 6.67
N ASP A 20 -23.25 -1.56 6.49
CA ASP A 20 -24.22 -0.82 5.68
C ASP A 20 -23.82 -0.88 4.20
N SER A 21 -24.67 -1.49 3.37
CA SER A 21 -24.40 -1.69 1.95
C SER A 21 -24.39 -0.40 1.11
N ASN A 22 -24.89 0.72 1.65
CA ASN A 22 -24.86 2.03 1.01
C ASN A 22 -23.64 2.85 1.43
N VAL A 23 -22.88 2.39 2.43
CA VAL A 23 -21.61 2.99 2.81
C VAL A 23 -20.55 2.41 1.89
N LEU A 24 -20.02 3.23 0.99
CA LEU A 24 -18.71 2.95 0.41
C LEU A 24 -17.72 2.98 1.57
N HIS A 25 -17.43 1.80 2.12
CA HIS A 25 -16.15 1.58 2.76
C HIS A 25 -15.14 2.09 1.74
N GLN A 26 -14.35 3.11 2.11
CA GLN A 26 -13.14 3.40 1.34
C GLN A 26 -12.52 2.03 1.10
N PRO A 27 -12.27 1.61 -0.16
CA PRO A 27 -11.86 0.26 -0.46
C PRO A 27 -10.82 -0.06 0.56
N ASP A 28 -11.16 -0.99 1.47
CA ASP A 28 -10.41 -1.15 2.69
C ASP A 28 -8.98 -1.27 2.19
N ALA A 29 -8.14 -0.29 2.52
CA ALA A 29 -6.73 -0.39 2.23
C ALA A 29 -6.11 -1.51 3.09
N ASP A 30 -6.93 -2.41 3.62
CA ASP A 30 -6.65 -3.81 3.88
C ASP A 30 -6.14 -4.48 2.59
N ARG A 31 -4.90 -4.11 2.31
CA ARG A 31 -3.94 -4.60 1.32
C ARG A 31 -3.61 -6.08 1.50
N SER A 32 -4.39 -6.83 2.27
CA SER A 32 -4.20 -8.25 2.61
C SER A 32 -4.57 -9.20 1.48
N ALA A 33 -5.21 -8.71 0.41
CA ALA A 33 -5.58 -9.53 -0.75
C ALA A 33 -4.50 -9.64 -1.83
N TRP A 34 -3.38 -8.90 -1.71
CA TRP A 34 -2.29 -8.96 -2.67
C TRP A 34 -1.36 -10.14 -2.35
N ASP A 35 -1.07 -10.95 -3.36
CA ASP A 35 0.00 -11.96 -3.28
C ASP A 35 1.35 -11.24 -3.28
N LEU A 36 1.84 -10.90 -2.08
CA LEU A 36 3.05 -10.10 -1.92
C LEU A 36 4.29 -10.98 -2.05
N LYS A 37 5.16 -10.60 -2.97
CA LYS A 37 6.52 -11.14 -3.07
C LYS A 37 7.44 -10.38 -2.11
N VAL A 38 7.85 -11.07 -1.05
CA VAL A 38 8.94 -10.59 -0.19
C VAL A 38 10.24 -10.65 -0.97
N LEU A 39 10.93 -9.52 -1.08
CA LEU A 39 12.18 -9.41 -1.82
C LEU A 39 13.35 -9.94 -0.98
N ASP A 40 14.19 -10.75 -1.62
CA ASP A 40 15.48 -11.16 -1.05
C ASP A 40 16.50 -10.02 -1.07
N TYR A 41 17.68 -10.24 -0.48
CA TYR A 41 18.74 -9.24 -0.39
C TYR A 41 19.12 -8.65 -1.75
N ASP A 42 19.49 -9.48 -2.71
CA ASP A 42 19.94 -9.03 -4.03
C ASP A 42 18.82 -8.31 -4.81
N GLU A 43 17.58 -8.80 -4.68
CA GLU A 43 16.43 -8.17 -5.31
C GLU A 43 16.11 -6.80 -4.69
N THR A 44 16.24 -6.69 -3.37
CA THR A 44 16.08 -5.42 -2.65
C THR A 44 17.13 -4.42 -3.12
N ILE A 45 18.40 -4.82 -3.21
CA ILE A 45 19.48 -3.95 -3.73
C ILE A 45 19.22 -3.52 -5.17
N ALA A 46 18.75 -4.42 -6.04
CA ALA A 46 18.42 -4.08 -7.41
C ALA A 46 17.27 -3.04 -7.49
N VAL A 47 16.26 -3.14 -6.62
CA VAL A 47 15.19 -2.14 -6.52
C VAL A 47 15.70 -0.80 -5.98
N LEU A 48 16.55 -0.82 -4.94
CA LEU A 48 17.15 0.39 -4.37
C LEU A 48 18.05 1.12 -5.37
N ASN A 49 18.82 0.38 -6.17
CA ASN A 49 19.65 0.92 -7.25
C ASN A 49 18.85 1.36 -8.50
N GLY A 50 17.56 1.03 -8.56
CA GLY A 50 16.72 1.31 -9.74
C GLY A 50 17.00 0.40 -10.93
N ASP A 51 17.77 -0.68 -10.75
CA ASP A 51 17.98 -1.72 -11.77
C ASP A 51 16.71 -2.54 -12.00
N THR A 52 15.90 -2.70 -10.95
CA THR A 52 14.58 -3.32 -11.01
C THR A 52 13.50 -2.26 -10.80
N LYS A 53 12.52 -2.20 -11.71
CA LYS A 53 11.36 -1.32 -11.58
C LYS A 53 10.49 -1.79 -10.41
N VAL A 54 10.03 -0.85 -9.58
CA VAL A 54 9.06 -1.13 -8.51
C VAL A 54 7.79 -1.75 -9.07
N LYS A 55 7.28 -2.75 -8.37
CA LYS A 55 6.02 -3.43 -8.68
C LYS A 55 5.11 -3.41 -7.47
N PRO A 56 3.79 -3.41 -7.69
CA PRO A 56 2.85 -3.39 -6.59
C PRO A 56 2.89 -4.68 -5.75
N GLU A 57 3.24 -5.82 -6.35
CA GLU A 57 3.42 -7.09 -5.63
C GLU A 57 4.65 -7.13 -4.70
N PHE A 58 5.61 -6.21 -4.82
CA PHE A 58 6.84 -6.26 -4.02
C PHE A 58 6.63 -5.83 -2.59
N SER A 59 7.30 -6.49 -1.65
CA SER A 59 7.37 -6.08 -0.25
C SER A 59 8.80 -6.20 0.26
N PHE A 60 9.26 -5.20 1.01
CA PHE A 60 10.53 -5.30 1.71
C PHE A 60 10.36 -6.12 3.00
N SER A 61 11.37 -6.94 3.31
CA SER A 61 11.48 -7.62 4.60
C SER A 61 12.31 -6.78 5.56
N ASP A 62 11.82 -6.61 6.79
CA ASP A 62 12.56 -5.91 7.86
C ASP A 62 13.94 -6.56 8.12
N GLU A 63 14.02 -7.89 8.07
CA GLU A 63 15.28 -8.62 8.26
C GLU A 63 16.30 -8.30 7.15
N VAL A 64 15.83 -8.22 5.90
CA VAL A 64 16.67 -7.89 4.75
C VAL A 64 17.09 -6.43 4.80
N LEU A 65 16.17 -5.51 5.12
CA LEU A 65 16.47 -4.09 5.27
C LEU A 65 17.49 -3.84 6.40
N ASP A 66 17.33 -4.49 7.56
CA ASP A 66 18.28 -4.38 8.67
C ASP A 66 19.68 -4.87 8.27
N LYS A 67 19.76 -5.97 7.52
CA LYS A 67 21.03 -6.46 6.98
C LYS A 67 21.68 -5.46 6.02
N ILE A 68 20.91 -4.89 5.08
CA ILE A 68 21.38 -3.88 4.13
C ILE A 68 21.84 -2.61 4.87
N MET A 69 21.12 -2.18 5.91
CA MET A 69 21.50 -1.03 6.74
C MET A 69 22.83 -1.24 7.49
N LYS A 70 23.11 -2.47 7.92
CA LYS A 70 24.36 -2.84 8.60
C LYS A 70 25.53 -2.94 7.64
N GLU A 71 25.33 -3.57 6.48
CA GLU A 71 26.37 -3.79 5.49
C GLU A 71 26.68 -2.53 4.67
N LYS A 72 25.73 -1.60 4.54
CA LYS A 72 25.85 -0.36 3.76
C LYS A 72 26.45 -0.61 2.37
N PRO A 73 25.78 -1.41 1.53
CA PRO A 73 26.28 -1.69 0.19
C PRO A 73 26.38 -0.40 -0.64
N GLU A 74 27.31 -0.38 -1.59
CA GLU A 74 27.46 0.74 -2.51
C GLU A 74 26.21 0.86 -3.38
N LEU A 75 25.45 1.93 -3.19
CA LEU A 75 24.33 2.29 -4.04
C LEU A 75 24.80 3.19 -5.18
N LYS A 76 24.08 3.16 -6.30
CA LYS A 76 24.32 4.06 -7.45
C LYS A 76 23.94 5.52 -7.18
N THR A 77 23.22 5.77 -6.10
CA THR A 77 22.83 7.10 -5.63
C THR A 77 23.66 7.49 -4.41
N ASP A 78 24.05 8.77 -4.35
CA ASP A 78 24.70 9.37 -3.17
C ASP A 78 23.70 9.67 -2.03
N GLU A 79 22.42 9.35 -2.21
CA GLU A 79 21.40 9.54 -1.19
C GLU A 79 21.56 8.58 -0.01
N ASP A 80 21.19 9.04 1.18
CA ASP A 80 21.13 8.22 2.38
C ASP A 80 20.27 6.98 2.14
N LEU A 81 20.83 5.79 2.41
CA LEU A 81 20.17 4.49 2.24
C LEU A 81 18.76 4.44 2.86
N LYS A 82 18.57 5.10 4.01
CA LYS A 82 17.25 5.24 4.67
C LYS A 82 16.24 6.01 3.83
N ASN A 83 16.68 7.08 3.17
CA ASN A 83 15.83 7.87 2.29
C ASN A 83 15.49 7.08 1.03
N VAL A 84 16.46 6.37 0.45
CA VAL A 84 16.25 5.52 -0.73
C VAL A 84 15.24 4.41 -0.44
N ILE A 85 15.39 3.70 0.69
CA ILE A 85 14.44 2.65 1.10
C ILE A 85 13.03 3.23 1.26
N LYS A 86 12.90 4.35 1.97
CA LYS A 86 11.61 5.01 2.17
C LYS A 86 10.97 5.47 0.86
N ASP A 87 11.77 6.03 -0.04
CA ASP A 87 11.29 6.45 -1.36
C ASP A 87 10.77 5.27 -2.17
N LYS A 88 11.54 4.18 -2.26
CA LYS A 88 11.11 2.97 -2.99
C LYS A 88 9.88 2.32 -2.38
N ASP A 89 9.78 2.27 -1.05
CA ASP A 89 8.60 1.76 -0.36
C ASP A 89 7.34 2.60 -0.69
N GLN A 90 7.46 3.92 -0.64
CA GLN A 90 6.39 4.83 -1.07
C GLN A 90 5.98 4.60 -2.53
N GLN A 91 6.94 4.39 -3.43
CA GLN A 91 6.64 4.09 -4.83
C GLN A 91 5.87 2.76 -5.01
N ILE A 92 6.21 1.72 -4.24
CA ILE A 92 5.47 0.45 -4.22
C ILE A 92 4.02 0.68 -3.75
N LEU A 93 3.84 1.43 -2.66
CA LEU A 93 2.50 1.73 -2.13
C LEU A 93 1.64 2.53 -3.11
N LEU A 94 2.24 3.51 -3.80
CA LEU A 94 1.58 4.27 -4.85
C LEU A 94 1.22 3.39 -6.06
N ALA A 95 2.10 2.46 -6.43
CA ALA A 95 1.82 1.51 -7.51
C ALA A 95 0.61 0.63 -7.17
N ARG A 96 0.53 0.10 -5.94
CA ARG A 96 -0.63 -0.66 -5.46
C ARG A 96 -1.91 0.17 -5.53
N TYR A 97 -1.87 1.39 -4.99
CA TYR A 97 -3.02 2.29 -5.00
C TYR A 97 -3.52 2.56 -6.42
N ASN A 98 -2.62 2.83 -7.37
CA ASN A 98 -3.01 3.10 -8.76
C ASN A 98 -3.61 1.85 -9.44
N GLU A 99 -3.12 0.65 -9.13
CA GLU A 99 -3.67 -0.60 -9.66
C GLU A 99 -5.07 -0.90 -9.09
N ASP A 100 -5.25 -0.72 -7.78
CA ASP A 100 -6.55 -0.83 -7.12
C ASP A 100 -7.56 0.19 -7.69
N GLN A 101 -7.13 1.44 -7.95
CA GLN A 101 -7.99 2.44 -8.60
C GLN A 101 -8.33 2.07 -10.06
N SER A 102 -7.37 1.52 -10.81
CA SER A 102 -7.62 1.10 -12.19
C SER A 102 -8.59 -0.08 -12.30
N THR A 103 -8.68 -0.91 -11.25
CA THR A 103 -9.59 -2.06 -11.19
C THR A 103 -10.92 -1.73 -10.52
N ASN A 104 -11.01 -0.59 -9.82
CA ASN A 104 -12.24 -0.10 -9.22
C ASN A 104 -13.22 0.44 -10.30
N VAL A 105 -14.05 -0.45 -10.84
CA VAL A 105 -15.20 -0.06 -11.64
C VAL A 105 -16.26 0.56 -10.73
N THR A 106 -16.46 1.88 -10.87
CA THR A 106 -17.66 2.52 -10.33
C THR A 106 -18.87 1.89 -10.99
N ILE A 107 -19.65 1.09 -10.25
CA ILE A 107 -20.99 0.69 -10.68
C ILE A 107 -21.81 1.99 -10.70
N SER A 108 -21.81 2.68 -11.83
CA SER A 108 -22.85 3.66 -12.11
C SER A 108 -24.13 2.86 -12.15
N THR A 109 -24.97 3.00 -11.11
CA THR A 109 -26.38 2.67 -11.21
C THR A 109 -26.92 3.54 -12.34
N LYS A 110 -26.85 3.01 -13.57
CA LYS A 110 -27.77 3.43 -14.62
C LYS A 110 -29.13 3.21 -14.00
N SER A 111 -29.74 4.30 -13.56
CA SER A 111 -31.17 4.37 -13.39
C SER A 111 -31.76 3.75 -14.64
N ASP A 112 -32.45 2.62 -14.47
CA ASP A 112 -33.31 2.06 -15.49
C ASP A 112 -34.26 3.17 -15.93
N GLU A 113 -33.88 3.80 -17.04
CA GLU A 113 -34.77 4.54 -17.90
C GLU A 113 -35.45 3.48 -18.76
N ASP A 114 -36.56 2.91 -18.28
CA ASP A 114 -37.47 2.17 -19.15
C ASP A 114 -38.94 2.38 -18.71
N ASN A 115 -39.58 3.26 -19.48
CA ASN A 115 -41.00 3.42 -19.81
C ASN A 115 -42.10 3.26 -18.74
#